data_AF-A0A7C6R3A3-F1
#
_entry.id   AF-A0A7C6R3A3-F1
#
_cell.length_a   1.000
_cell.length_b   1.000
_cell.length_c   1.000
_cell.angle_alpha   90.00
_cell.angle_beta   90.00
_cell.angle_gamma   90.00
#
_symmetry.space_group_name_H-M   'P 1'
#
loop_
_entity.id
_entity.type
_entity.pdbx_description
1 polymer ?
#
loop_
_entity_poly.entity_id
_entity_poly.type
_entity_poly.pdbx_seq_one_letter_code
_entity_poly.pdbx_strand_id
1 'polypeptide(L)' 'MRIIITEHAKKRLSDLRQEGITPADITMAAGNIPGRIPTATRFRGFIARSGRVFDLVAKDIPGGRLVITIIGK' A
#
# COMPACT_ATOMS: atom_id res chain seq x y z
N MET A 1 12.18 -1.78 -8.43
CA MET A 1 12.21 -2.05 -6.97
C MET A 1 11.12 -3.06 -6.62
N ARG A 2 11.42 -4.09 -5.82
CA ARG A 2 10.43 -5.10 -5.40
C ARG A 2 9.45 -4.50 -4.38
N ILE A 3 8.14 -4.68 -4.58
CA ILE A 3 7.11 -4.34 -3.60
C ILE A 3 6.70 -5.62 -2.86
N ILE A 4 6.59 -5.55 -1.54
CA ILE A 4 6.26 -6.66 -0.67
C ILE A 4 5.00 -6.29 0.11
N ILE A 5 3.88 -6.88 -0.26
CA ILE A 5 2.61 -6.70 0.48
C ILE A 5 2.59 -7.71 1.62
N THR A 6 2.58 -7.22 2.87
CA THR A 6 2.54 -8.08 4.06
C THR A 6 1.25 -8.90 4.11
N GLU A 7 1.27 -10.05 4.78
CA GLU A 7 0.05 -10.82 5.07
C GLU A 7 -0.97 -10.00 5.87
N HIS A 8 -0.52 -9.09 6.73
CA HIS A 8 -1.41 -8.15 7.41
C HIS A 8 -2.13 -7.25 6.39
N ALA A 9 -1.40 -6.60 5.47
CA ALA A 9 -2.01 -5.78 4.42
C ALA A 9 -2.94 -6.58 3.49
N LYS A 10 -2.60 -7.83 3.16
CA LYS A 10 -3.48 -8.71 2.37
C LYS A 10 -4.79 -9.01 3.09
N LYS A 11 -4.75 -9.37 4.38
CA LYS A 11 -5.95 -9.60 5.20
C LYS A 11 -6.87 -8.38 5.26
N ARG A 12 -6.29 -7.18 5.28
CA ARG A 12 -7.07 -5.92 5.24
C ARG A 12 -7.90 -5.78 3.97
N LEU A 13 -7.49 -6.33 2.84
CA LEU A 13 -8.25 -6.22 1.58
C LEU A 13 -9.60 -6.96 1.61
N SER A 14 -9.81 -7.87 2.57
CA SER A 14 -11.10 -8.54 2.78
C SER A 14 -12.09 -7.72 3.63
N ASP A 15 -11.64 -6.63 4.26
CA ASP A 15 -12.49 -5.73 5.04
C ASP A 15 -13.30 -4.83 4.08
N LEU A 16 -14.60 -4.68 4.32
CA LEU A 16 -15.50 -3.79 3.56
C LEU A 16 -14.93 -2.37 3.44
N ARG A 17 -14.22 -1.89 4.46
CA ARG A 17 -13.57 -0.57 4.41
C ARG A 17 -12.58 -0.44 3.25
N GLN A 18 -11.98 -1.55 2.84
CA GLN A 18 -10.97 -1.65 1.78
C GLN A 18 -11.54 -2.13 0.43
N GLU A 19 -12.85 -2.33 0.34
CA GLU A 19 -13.50 -2.82 -0.87
C GLU A 19 -13.13 -1.95 -2.08
N GLY A 20 -12.87 -2.62 -3.21
CA GLY A 20 -12.42 -1.97 -4.45
C GLY A 20 -10.93 -1.65 -4.52
N ILE A 21 -10.13 -1.95 -3.49
CA ILE A 21 -8.66 -1.82 -3.53
C ILE A 21 -8.04 -3.18 -3.87
N THR A 22 -7.22 -3.25 -4.93
CA THR A 22 -6.58 -4.50 -5.36
C THR A 22 -5.09 -4.55 -5.01
N PRO A 23 -4.46 -5.75 -4.93
CA PRO A 23 -3.01 -5.87 -4.77
C PRO A 23 -2.20 -5.13 -5.84
N ALA A 24 -2.74 -5.03 -7.06
CA ALA A 24 -2.10 -4.29 -8.14
C ALA A 24 -2.17 -2.77 -7.94
N ASP A 25 -3.26 -2.23 -7.36
CA ASP A 25 -3.34 -0.81 -7.00
C ASP A 25 -2.31 -0.47 -5.92
N ILE A 26 -2.15 -1.36 -4.92
CA ILE A 26 -1.14 -1.22 -3.86
C ILE A 26 0.27 -1.26 -4.45
N THR A 27 0.54 -2.19 -5.37
CA THR A 27 1.86 -2.35 -5.99
C THR A 27 2.24 -1.12 -6.80
N MET A 28 1.29 -0.60 -7.58
CA MET A 28 1.47 0.64 -8.35
C MET A 28 1.70 1.84 -7.43
N ALA A 29 0.85 2.03 -6.41
CA ALA A 29 0.97 3.13 -5.45
C ALA A 29 2.31 3.12 -4.71
N ALA A 30 2.73 1.96 -4.19
CA ALA A 30 3.99 1.83 -3.48
C ALA A 30 5.21 1.99 -4.41
N GLY A 31 5.12 1.52 -5.65
CA GLY A 31 6.15 1.66 -6.68
C GLY A 31 6.38 3.11 -7.12
N ASN A 32 5.34 3.94 -7.08
CA ASN A 32 5.40 5.35 -7.50
C ASN A 32 5.91 6.30 -6.41
N ILE A 33 6.04 5.86 -5.15
CA ILE A 33 6.61 6.71 -4.10
C ILE A 33 8.11 6.90 -4.38
N PRO A 34 8.59 8.14 -4.61
CA PRO A 34 10.00 8.38 -4.90
C PRO A 34 10.86 8.24 -3.64
N GLY A 35 12.16 8.04 -3.87
CA GLY A 35 13.16 8.01 -2.79
C GLY A 35 13.08 6.79 -1.89
N ARG A 36 13.89 6.82 -0.82
CA ARG A 36 13.97 5.77 0.20
C ARG A 36 13.07 6.10 1.39
N ILE A 37 12.37 5.11 1.92
CA ILE A 37 11.46 5.22 3.07
C ILE A 37 12.10 4.51 4.28
N PRO A 38 12.97 5.16 5.06
CA PRO A 38 13.74 4.50 6.13
C PRO A 38 12.87 4.06 7.33
N THR A 39 11.75 4.75 7.56
CA THR A 39 10.83 4.51 8.69
C THR A 39 9.43 4.25 8.17
N ALA A 40 8.60 3.54 8.95
CA ALA A 40 7.22 3.27 8.56
C ALA A 40 6.44 4.59 8.40
N THR A 41 6.10 4.92 7.16
CA THR A 41 5.55 6.22 6.78
C THR A 41 4.20 6.04 6.10
N ARG A 42 3.21 6.85 6.50
CA ARG A 42 1.88 6.87 5.88
C ARG A 42 1.87 7.84 4.71
N PHE A 43 1.54 7.32 3.53
CA PHE A 43 1.31 8.09 2.32
C PHE A 43 -0.20 8.12 2.05
N ARG A 44 -0.72 9.30 1.70
CA ARG A 44 -2.15 9.56 1.67
C ARG A 44 -2.65 9.84 0.25
N GLY A 45 -3.91 9.51 0.00
CA GLY A 45 -4.64 9.99 -1.18
C GLY A 45 -4.33 9.25 -2.48
N PHE A 46 -3.99 7.97 -2.42
CA PHE A 46 -3.94 7.13 -3.62
C PHE A 46 -5.36 6.82 -4.10
N ILE A 47 -5.50 6.62 -5.41
CA ILE A 47 -6.77 6.29 -6.05
C ILE A 47 -6.61 4.91 -6.68
N ALA A 48 -7.42 3.94 -6.25
CA ALA A 48 -7.50 2.62 -6.84
C ALA A 48 -8.20 2.69 -8.21
N ARG A 49 -8.05 1.65 -9.04
CA ARG A 49 -8.75 1.58 -10.33
C ARG A 49 -10.28 1.63 -10.22
N SER A 50 -10.84 1.26 -9.07
CA SER A 50 -12.27 1.41 -8.74
C SER A 50 -12.70 2.86 -8.47
N GLY A 51 -11.77 3.82 -8.38
CA GLY A 51 -12.01 5.18 -7.90
C GLY A 51 -11.92 5.30 -6.37
N ARG A 52 -11.76 4.20 -5.64
CA ARG A 52 -11.64 4.21 -4.17
C ARG A 52 -10.38 4.95 -3.74
N VAL A 53 -10.53 5.91 -2.83
CA VAL A 53 -9.39 6.60 -2.22
C VAL A 53 -8.87 5.81 -1.04
N PHE A 54 -7.55 5.65 -0.97
CA PHE A 54 -6.89 4.95 0.12
C PHE A 54 -5.54 5.56 0.47
N ASP A 55 -5.09 5.25 1.68
CA ASP A 55 -3.76 5.53 2.16
C ASP A 55 -3.02 4.19 2.35
N LEU A 56 -1.69 4.22 2.33
CA LEU A 56 -0.87 3.06 2.66
C LEU A 56 0.26 3.45 3.61
N VAL A 57 0.73 2.48 4.39
CA VAL A 57 1.94 2.62 5.21
C VAL A 57 3.03 1.74 4.62
N ALA A 58 4.19 2.34 4.31
CA ALA A 58 5.32 1.64 3.72
C ALA A 58 6.63 1.89 4.47
N LYS A 59 7.57 0.96 4.34
CA LYS A 59 8.96 1.06 4.80
C LYS A 59 9.87 0.27 3.87
N ASP A 60 11.03 0.82 3.54
CA ASP A 60 12.04 0.12 2.75
C ASP A 60 12.91 -0.76 3.67
N ILE A 61 13.08 -2.01 3.26
CA ILE A 61 13.92 -3.04 3.87
C ILE A 61 14.92 -3.56 2.82
N PRO A 62 15.97 -4.31 3.19
CA PRO A 62 16.94 -4.83 2.21
C PRO A 62 16.30 -5.61 1.04
N GLY A 63 15.15 -6.27 1.25
CA GLY A 63 14.42 -7.01 0.21
C GLY A 63 13.50 -6.19 -0.69
N GLY A 64 13.28 -4.90 -0.41
CA GLY A 64 12.36 -4.03 -1.18
C GLY A 64 11.49 -3.14 -0.30
N ARG A 65 10.40 -2.64 -0.87
CA ARG A 65 9.43 -1.78 -0.17
C ARG A 65 8.32 -2.63 0.46
N LEU A 66 8.33 -2.70 1.78
CA LEU A 66 7.33 -3.40 2.57
C LEU A 66 6.09 -2.53 2.75
N VAL A 67 4.94 -2.98 2.25
CA VAL A 67 3.63 -2.38 2.52
C VAL A 67 3.05 -3.03 3.76
N ILE A 68 2.99 -2.24 4.83
CA ILE A 68 2.62 -2.68 6.18
C ILE A 68 1.10 -2.78 6.30
N THR A 69 0.36 -1.75 5.89
CA THR A 69 -1.11 -1.75 5.96
C THR A 69 -1.74 -0.79 4.94
N ILE A 70 -3.04 -0.97 4.70
CA ILE A 70 -3.89 -0.19 3.79
C ILE A 70 -5.08 0.39 4.56
N ILE A 71 -5.41 1.65 4.27
CA ILE A 71 -6.47 2.40 4.93
C ILE A 71 -7.34 3.09 3.88
N GLY A 72 -8.40 2.40 3.47
CA GLY A 72 -9.50 2.93 2.66
C GLY A 72 -10.27 4.01 3.43
N LYS A 73 -10.76 5.00 2.68
CA LYS A 73 -11.53 6.13 3.21
C LYS A 73 -13.02 5.89 3.09
#